data_AF-M5VIG0-F1
#
_entry.id   AF-M5VIG0-F1
#
_cell.length_a   1.000
_cell.length_b   1.000
_cell.length_c   1.000
_cell.angle_alpha   90.00
_cell.angle_beta   90.00
_cell.angle_gamma   90.00
#
_symmetry.space_group_name_H-M   'P 1'
#
loop_
_entity.id
_entity.type
_entity.pdbx_description
1 polymer ?
#
loop_
_entity_poly.entity_id
_entity_poly.type
_entity_poly.pdbx_seq_one_letter_code
_entity_poly.pdbx_strand_id
1 'polypeptide(L)'
;ESMAEKILERGPWSVMRNCFSVKRWPGQLAIKETDTEMVPFWVQARGIPLNLYMKENAEKIGGKIGKLLEYENPNMTRGFVRIRVQINTTKPLPPGFWLTRRDGSESWVEVQYERLSDFCYNCGWIGHCNTECSYERQESGAAGYGVWT
;
A
#
# COMPACT_ATOMS: atom_id res chain seq x y z
N GLU A 1 15.28 -5.30 21.77
CA GLU A 1 14.98 -4.79 20.42
C GLU A 1 15.90 -3.61 20.12
N SER A 2 16.68 -3.71 19.05
CA SER A 2 17.67 -2.69 18.65
C SER A 2 17.01 -1.48 17.98
N MET A 3 17.67 -0.32 17.96
CA MET A 3 17.17 0.88 17.26
C MET A 3 16.92 0.59 15.77
N ALA A 4 17.76 -0.23 15.14
CA ALA A 4 17.65 -0.59 13.73
C ALA A 4 16.36 -1.39 13.42
N GLU A 5 15.98 -2.33 14.30
CA GLU A 5 14.73 -3.10 14.17
C GLU A 5 13.51 -2.17 14.22
N LYS A 6 13.47 -1.27 15.20
CA LYS A 6 12.39 -0.27 15.33
C LYS A 6 12.26 0.61 14.11
N ILE A 7 13.37 1.00 13.48
CA ILE A 7 13.35 1.79 12.26
C ILE A 7 12.70 1.00 11.11
N LEU A 8 13.06 -0.27 10.94
CA LEU A 8 12.48 -1.11 9.88
C LEU A 8 10.99 -1.39 10.12
N GLU A 9 10.60 -1.63 11.37
CA GLU A 9 9.22 -1.98 11.72
C GLU A 9 8.27 -0.79 11.70
N ARG A 10 8.74 0.44 11.96
CA ARG A 10 7.88 1.63 12.05
C ARG A 10 7.74 2.42 10.74
N GLY A 11 8.22 1.88 9.62
CA GLY A 11 7.93 2.42 8.30
C GLY A 11 6.41 2.43 7.98
N PRO A 12 5.97 3.16 6.95
CA PRO A 12 6.77 3.93 6.00
C PRO A 12 7.39 5.18 6.63
N TRP A 13 8.51 5.64 6.07
CA TRP A 13 9.20 6.86 6.50
C TRP A 13 9.00 7.96 5.47
N SER A 14 8.76 9.17 5.95
CA SER A 14 8.72 10.35 5.12
C SER A 14 9.45 11.52 5.77
N VAL A 15 10.19 12.27 4.96
CA VAL A 15 10.88 13.50 5.37
C VAL A 15 10.60 14.55 4.30
N MET A 16 10.11 15.73 4.71
CA MET A 16 9.72 16.81 3.79
C MET A 16 8.79 16.30 2.66
N ARG A 17 7.78 15.49 3.01
CA ARG A 17 6.80 14.89 2.09
C ARG A 17 7.36 13.86 1.09
N ASN A 18 8.65 13.54 1.15
CA ASN A 18 9.27 12.50 0.33
C ASN A 18 9.26 11.15 1.05
N CYS A 19 8.86 10.08 0.36
CA CYS A 19 8.87 8.72 0.90
C CYS A 19 10.26 8.08 0.80
N PHE A 20 10.68 7.36 1.84
CA PHE A 20 11.96 6.65 1.86
C PHE A 20 11.77 5.15 2.03
N SER A 21 12.47 4.39 1.20
CA SER A 21 12.68 2.96 1.40
C SER A 21 13.82 2.74 2.39
N VAL A 22 13.54 1.99 3.45
CA VAL A 22 14.54 1.69 4.48
C VAL A 22 14.64 0.17 4.62
N LYS A 23 15.86 -0.34 4.49
CA LYS A 23 16.14 -1.78 4.51
C LYS A 23 17.43 -2.07 5.25
N ARG A 24 17.53 -3.29 5.76
CA ARG A 24 18.79 -3.82 6.26
C ARG A 24 19.71 -4.08 5.08
N TRP A 25 20.90 -3.51 5.13
CA TRP A 25 21.91 -3.70 4.09
C TRP A 25 22.30 -5.19 3.97
N PRO A 26 22.08 -5.83 2.80
CA PRO A 26 22.61 -7.16 2.54
C PRO A 26 24.10 -7.04 2.18
N GLY A 27 24.98 -7.47 3.09
CA GLY A 27 26.44 -7.25 2.97
C GLY A 27 27.13 -7.83 1.72
N GLN A 28 26.42 -8.64 0.93
CA GLN A 28 26.93 -9.26 -0.29
C GLN A 28 26.52 -8.55 -1.58
N LEU A 29 25.62 -7.55 -1.51
CA LEU A 29 25.11 -6.85 -2.67
C LEU A 29 25.68 -5.43 -2.74
N ALA A 30 25.89 -4.93 -3.96
CA ALA A 30 26.10 -3.51 -4.20
C ALA A 30 24.78 -2.72 -4.08
N ILE A 31 24.87 -1.39 -3.99
CA ILE A 31 23.69 -0.54 -3.76
C ILE A 31 22.69 -0.70 -4.90
N LYS A 32 23.22 -0.77 -6.14
CA LYS A 32 22.44 -0.95 -7.36
C LYS A 32 21.78 -2.33 -7.50
N GLU A 33 22.24 -3.31 -6.73
CA GLU A 33 21.70 -4.68 -6.72
C GLU A 33 20.63 -4.86 -5.63
N THR A 34 20.45 -3.85 -4.79
CA THR A 34 19.43 -3.86 -3.75
C THR A 34 18.13 -3.30 -4.31
N ASP A 35 17.01 -3.99 -4.09
CA ASP A 35 15.68 -3.42 -4.35
C ASP A 35 15.51 -2.19 -3.44
N THR A 36 15.37 -1.02 -4.06
CA THR A 36 15.10 0.25 -3.35
C THR A 36 13.67 0.74 -3.54
N GLU A 37 12.93 0.11 -4.45
CA GLU A 37 11.62 0.51 -4.93
C GLU A 37 10.48 -0.06 -4.07
N MET A 38 10.79 -0.98 -3.17
CA MET A 38 9.77 -1.62 -2.35
C MET A 38 9.69 -1.02 -0.95
N VAL A 39 8.54 -0.45 -0.59
CA VAL A 39 8.28 0.21 0.70
C VAL A 39 7.13 -0.47 1.45
N PRO A 40 7.27 -0.79 2.75
CA PRO A 40 6.20 -1.38 3.54
C PRO A 40 5.17 -0.33 3.98
N PHE A 41 3.89 -0.57 3.67
CA PHE A 41 2.76 0.23 4.13
C PHE A 41 1.79 -0.64 4.93
N TRP A 42 1.26 -0.07 6.02
CA TRP A 42 -0.01 -0.54 6.54
C TRP A 42 -1.13 -0.03 5.63
N VAL A 43 -2.05 -0.91 5.27
CA VAL A 43 -3.20 -0.60 4.43
C VAL A 43 -4.47 -1.12 5.07
N GLN A 44 -5.55 -0.37 4.86
CA GLN A 44 -6.89 -0.71 5.30
C GLN A 44 -7.69 -1.10 4.06
N ALA A 45 -8.03 -2.38 3.96
CA ALA A 45 -8.92 -2.90 2.93
C ALA A 45 -10.36 -2.82 3.44
N ARG A 46 -11.15 -1.92 2.84
CA ARG A 46 -12.53 -1.58 3.21
C ARG A 46 -13.53 -2.16 2.22
N GLY A 47 -14.81 -2.25 2.63
CA GLY A 47 -15.88 -2.80 1.78
C GLY A 47 -15.96 -4.32 1.74
N ILE A 48 -15.19 -5.01 2.59
CA ILE A 48 -15.21 -6.47 2.71
C ILE A 48 -16.31 -6.87 3.72
N PRO A 49 -17.17 -7.84 3.40
CA PRO A 49 -18.08 -8.47 4.36
C PRO A 49 -17.37 -9.10 5.56
N LEU A 50 -17.92 -8.96 6.76
CA LEU A 50 -17.32 -9.46 8.02
C LEU A 50 -17.06 -10.98 7.99
N ASN A 51 -17.90 -11.77 7.34
CA ASN A 51 -17.71 -13.22 7.21
C ASN A 51 -16.49 -13.60 6.35
N LEU A 52 -15.85 -12.63 5.68
CA LEU A 52 -14.62 -12.81 4.92
C LEU A 52 -13.38 -12.36 5.70
N TYR A 53 -13.51 -11.96 6.97
CA TYR A 53 -12.39 -11.51 7.81
C TYR A 53 -11.69 -12.74 8.41
N MET A 54 -10.97 -13.46 7.55
CA MET A 54 -10.20 -14.64 7.93
C MET A 54 -8.81 -14.56 7.33
N LYS A 55 -7.85 -15.27 7.94
CA LYS A 55 -6.44 -15.23 7.57
C LYS A 55 -6.22 -15.48 6.07
N GLU A 56 -6.89 -16.50 5.53
CA GLU A 56 -6.76 -16.92 4.14
C GLU A 56 -7.20 -15.83 3.17
N ASN A 57 -8.18 -15.02 3.57
CA ASN A 57 -8.63 -13.88 2.76
C ASN A 57 -7.71 -12.68 2.91
N ALA A 58 -7.17 -12.41 4.11
CA ALA A 58 -6.17 -11.37 4.31
C ALA A 58 -4.92 -11.61 3.44
N GLU A 59 -4.48 -12.87 3.30
CA GLU A 59 -3.40 -13.27 2.38
C GLU A 59 -3.73 -12.97 0.92
N LYS A 60 -4.93 -13.34 0.47
CA LYS A 60 -5.39 -13.07 -0.90
C LYS A 60 -5.51 -11.57 -1.19
N ILE A 61 -6.11 -10.82 -0.26
CA ILE A 61 -6.27 -9.36 -0.34
C ILE A 61 -4.90 -8.70 -0.39
N GLY A 62 -3.98 -9.08 0.50
CA GLY A 62 -2.61 -8.58 0.51
C GLY A 62 -1.89 -8.83 -0.80
N GLY A 63 -2.00 -10.05 -1.35
CA GLY A 63 -1.41 -10.42 -2.64
C GLY A 63 -1.95 -9.62 -3.84
N LYS A 64 -3.17 -9.08 -3.76
CA LYS A 64 -3.73 -8.18 -4.79
C LYS A 64 -3.14 -6.77 -4.73
N ILE A 65 -2.70 -6.33 -3.56
CA ILE A 65 -2.16 -4.99 -3.34
C ILE A 65 -0.63 -4.97 -3.52
N GLY A 66 0.05 -6.00 -3.02
CA GLY A 66 1.51 -6.11 -3.05
C GLY A 66 1.99 -7.41 -2.40
N LYS A 67 3.21 -7.41 -1.86
CA LYS A 67 3.71 -8.57 -1.10
C LYS A 67 3.26 -8.46 0.36
N LEU A 68 2.40 -9.36 0.82
CA LEU A 68 1.97 -9.37 2.23
C LEU A 68 3.16 -9.64 3.16
N LEU A 69 3.29 -8.82 4.20
CA LEU A 69 4.27 -8.97 5.27
C LEU A 69 3.58 -9.41 6.57
N GLU A 70 2.45 -8.76 6.89
CA GLU A 70 1.78 -8.91 8.18
C GLU A 70 0.27 -8.68 8.02
N TYR A 71 -0.55 -9.23 8.90
CA TYR A 71 -1.97 -8.91 8.98
C TYR A 71 -2.39 -8.72 10.44
N GLU A 72 -3.29 -7.77 10.68
CA GLU A 72 -3.86 -7.57 12.01
C GLU A 72 -4.83 -8.71 12.33
N ASN A 73 -4.94 -9.06 13.62
CA ASN A 73 -5.82 -10.13 14.06
C ASN A 73 -7.27 -9.86 13.59
N PRO A 74 -7.91 -10.75 12.82
CA PRO A 74 -9.26 -10.53 12.32
C PRO A 74 -10.32 -10.32 13.40
N ASN A 75 -10.06 -10.77 14.64
CA ASN A 75 -10.95 -10.54 15.78
C ASN A 75 -10.98 -9.06 16.24
N MET A 76 -10.06 -8.23 15.76
CA MET A 76 -10.02 -6.79 16.01
C MET A 76 -10.81 -6.04 14.92
N THR A 77 -12.08 -6.39 14.70
CA THR A 77 -12.86 -5.84 13.57
C THR A 77 -13.16 -4.35 13.77
N ARG A 78 -12.55 -3.49 12.95
CA ARG A 78 -12.80 -2.04 12.89
C ARG A 78 -13.60 -1.60 11.65
N GLY A 79 -14.26 -2.55 10.99
CA GLY A 79 -14.93 -2.33 9.69
C GLY A 79 -13.99 -2.42 8.47
N PHE A 80 -12.74 -2.85 8.66
CA PHE A 80 -11.78 -3.09 7.60
C PHE A 80 -10.79 -4.21 7.98
N VAL A 81 -10.16 -4.79 6.95
CA VAL A 81 -9.04 -5.71 7.11
C VAL A 81 -7.75 -4.89 7.03
N ARG A 82 -6.99 -4.85 8.12
CA ARG A 82 -5.72 -4.11 8.20
C ARG A 82 -4.54 -5.04 7.95
N ILE A 83 -3.74 -4.74 6.94
CA ILE A 83 -2.60 -5.56 6.55
C ILE A 83 -1.38 -4.71 6.24
N ARG A 84 -0.20 -5.28 6.43
CA ARG A 84 1.07 -4.66 6.07
C ARG A 84 1.58 -5.29 4.79
N VAL A 85 1.76 -4.49 3.75
CA VAL A 85 2.15 -4.93 2.41
C VAL A 85 3.38 -4.17 1.93
N GLN A 86 4.29 -4.87 1.26
CA GLN A 86 5.39 -4.28 0.52
C GLN A 86 4.86 -3.80 -0.84
N ILE A 87 4.90 -2.49 -1.06
CA ILE A 87 4.40 -1.81 -2.26
C ILE A 87 5.57 -1.47 -3.18
N ASN A 88 5.38 -1.69 -4.47
CA ASN A 88 6.33 -1.27 -5.50
C ASN A 88 6.04 0.18 -5.91
N THR A 89 6.97 1.11 -5.62
CA THR A 89 6.83 2.54 -5.90
C THR A 89 7.07 2.92 -7.37
N THR A 90 7.46 1.97 -8.23
CA THR A 90 7.56 2.16 -9.69
C THR A 90 6.23 1.99 -10.42
N LYS A 91 5.14 1.83 -9.67
CA LYS A 91 3.79 1.65 -10.19
C LYS A 91 2.83 2.61 -9.48
N PRO A 92 1.71 2.97 -10.14
CA PRO A 92 0.62 3.64 -9.45
C PRO A 92 0.16 2.81 -8.25
N LEU A 93 -0.17 3.48 -7.16
CA LEU A 93 -0.79 2.84 -6.00
C LEU A 93 -2.14 2.23 -6.43
N PRO A 94 -2.47 1.01 -6.04
CA PRO A 94 -3.83 0.48 -6.23
C PRO A 94 -4.88 1.23 -5.40
N PRO A 95 -5.87 1.92 -6.01
CA PRO A 95 -6.95 2.57 -5.24
C PRO A 95 -7.95 1.56 -4.66
N GLY A 96 -8.01 0.38 -5.25
CA GLY A 96 -8.94 -0.67 -4.89
C GLY A 96 -8.95 -1.77 -5.95
N PHE A 97 -9.74 -2.81 -5.71
CA PHE A 97 -9.92 -3.91 -6.65
C PHE A 97 -11.26 -4.61 -6.40
N TRP A 98 -11.77 -5.29 -7.43
CA TRP A 98 -12.93 -6.17 -7.30
C TRP A 98 -12.54 -7.50 -6.65
N LEU A 99 -13.26 -7.87 -5.59
CA LEU A 99 -13.13 -9.14 -4.90
C LEU A 99 -14.34 -10.02 -5.24
N THR A 100 -14.09 -11.08 -6.00
CA THR A 100 -15.09 -12.11 -6.32
C THR A 100 -15.31 -13.03 -5.11
N ARG A 101 -16.58 -13.21 -4.72
CA ARG A 101 -17.02 -14.07 -3.61
C ARG A 101 -17.37 -15.47 -4.11
N ARG A 102 -17.57 -16.42 -3.17
CA ARG A 102 -17.87 -17.83 -3.50
C ARG A 102 -19.16 -18.03 -4.28
N ASP A 103 -20.14 -17.15 -4.08
CA ASP A 103 -21.43 -17.14 -4.77
C ASP A 103 -21.36 -16.46 -6.15
N GLY A 104 -20.18 -16.01 -6.58
CA GLY A 104 -19.97 -15.29 -7.84
C GLY A 104 -20.25 -13.79 -7.76
N SER A 105 -20.77 -13.28 -6.64
CA SER A 105 -20.96 -11.84 -6.45
C SER A 105 -19.62 -11.12 -6.27
N GLU A 106 -19.57 -9.82 -6.59
CA GLU A 106 -18.35 -9.03 -6.47
C GLU A 106 -18.51 -7.93 -5.41
N SER A 107 -17.38 -7.55 -4.81
CA SER A 107 -17.30 -6.41 -3.88
C SER A 107 -16.15 -5.52 -4.27
N TRP A 108 -16.40 -4.22 -4.37
CA TRP A 108 -15.33 -3.26 -4.48
C TRP A 108 -14.60 -3.17 -3.15
N VAL A 109 -13.33 -3.55 -3.15
CA VAL A 109 -12.44 -3.39 -2.00
C VAL A 109 -11.67 -2.10 -2.21
N GLU A 110 -11.99 -1.09 -1.40
CA GLU A 110 -11.22 0.15 -1.37
C GLU A 110 -9.95 -0.06 -0.55
N VAL A 111 -8.82 0.44 -1.06
CA VAL A 111 -7.52 0.36 -0.38
C VAL A 111 -7.14 1.74 0.10
N GLN A 112 -6.91 1.86 1.41
CA GLN A 112 -6.44 3.11 2.01
C GLN A 112 -5.08 2.89 2.69
N TYR A 113 -4.14 3.80 2.45
CA TYR A 113 -2.75 3.66 2.87
C TYR A 113 -2.50 4.50 4.12
N GLU A 114 -1.98 3.86 5.16
CA GLU A 114 -1.64 4.56 6.40
C GLU A 114 -0.27 5.23 6.28
N ARG A 115 -0.19 6.48 6.73
CA ARG A 115 1.06 7.28 6.74
C ARG A 115 1.70 7.42 5.36
N LEU A 116 0.88 7.38 4.31
CA LEU A 116 1.30 7.72 2.95
C LEU A 116 1.76 9.18 2.91
N SER A 117 2.93 9.43 2.32
CA SER A 117 3.42 10.78 2.07
C SER A 117 2.67 11.41 0.90
N ASP A 118 3.07 12.60 0.45
CA ASP A 118 2.54 13.10 -0.82
C ASP A 118 2.90 12.13 -1.94
N PHE A 119 1.93 11.97 -2.83
CA PHE A 119 2.01 11.21 -4.06
C PHE A 119 1.23 11.97 -5.12
N CYS A 120 1.43 11.61 -6.38
CA CYS A 120 0.77 12.31 -7.46
C CYS A 120 -0.69 11.86 -7.58
N TYR A 121 -1.65 12.75 -7.30
CA TYR A 121 -3.08 12.47 -7.46
C TYR A 121 -3.52 12.36 -8.94
N ASN A 122 -2.65 12.75 -9.88
CA ASN A 122 -2.93 12.60 -11.31
C ASN A 122 -2.66 11.16 -11.78
N CYS A 123 -1.49 10.61 -11.47
CA CYS A 123 -1.06 9.30 -11.98
C CYS A 123 -0.95 8.20 -10.92
N GLY A 124 -1.09 8.51 -9.63
CA GLY A 124 -1.02 7.56 -8.51
C GLY A 124 0.38 7.15 -8.08
N TRP A 125 1.44 7.69 -8.69
CA TRP A 125 2.83 7.32 -8.35
C TRP A 125 3.34 8.07 -7.12
N ILE A 126 4.17 7.38 -6.33
CA ILE A 126 4.97 7.98 -5.26
C ILE A 126 6.23 8.60 -5.86
N GLY A 127 6.64 9.78 -5.36
CA GLY A 127 7.94 10.38 -5.67
C GLY A 127 7.89 11.71 -6.42
N HIS A 128 6.70 12.20 -6.79
CA HIS A 128 6.50 13.55 -7.34
C HIS A 128 5.10 14.06 -6.98
N CYS A 129 4.92 15.38 -7.05
CA CYS A 129 3.62 16.01 -6.86
C CYS A 129 2.93 16.31 -8.21
N ASN A 130 1.64 16.68 -8.17
CA ASN A 130 0.85 16.94 -9.39
C ASN A 130 1.47 17.99 -10.32
N THR A 131 2.18 19.00 -9.79
CA THR A 131 2.82 20.06 -10.59
C THR A 131 4.06 19.58 -11.33
N GLU A 132 4.66 18.48 -10.90
CA GLU A 132 5.85 17.85 -11.50
C GLU A 132 5.45 16.66 -12.39
N CYS A 133 4.15 16.37 -12.50
CA CYS A 133 3.65 15.22 -13.23
C CYS A 133 3.70 15.47 -14.74
N SER A 134 4.38 14.58 -15.48
CA SER A 134 4.47 14.62 -16.94
C SER A 134 3.33 13.87 -17.65
N TYR A 135 2.46 13.18 -16.91
CA TYR A 135 1.32 12.48 -17.48
C TYR A 135 0.19 13.47 -17.81
N GLU A 136 -0.37 13.35 -19.02
CA GLU A 136 -1.59 14.09 -19.38
C GLU A 136 -2.73 13.72 -18.43
N ARG A 137 -3.45 14.73 -17.91
CA ARG A 137 -4.63 14.50 -17.09
C ARG A 137 -5.67 13.77 -17.94
N GLN A 138 -6.11 12.60 -17.46
CA GLN A 138 -7.24 11.93 -18.10
C GLN A 138 -8.50 12.83 -17.99
N GLU A 139 -9.17 13.09 -19.11
CA GLU A 139 -10.29 14.04 -19.23
C GLU A 139 -11.56 13.65 -18.45
N SER A 140 -11.63 12.42 -17.92
CA SER A 140 -12.69 12.05 -16.99
C SER A 140 -12.45 12.75 -15.65
N GLY A 141 -13.11 13.88 -15.41
CA GLY A 141 -12.88 14.83 -14.30
C GLY A 141 -12.96 14.33 -12.84
N ALA A 142 -12.79 13.04 -12.57
CA ALA A 142 -12.40 12.54 -11.26
C ALA A 142 -10.89 12.27 -11.30
N ALA A 143 -10.12 12.92 -10.43
CA ALA A 143 -8.78 12.41 -10.14
C ALA A 143 -8.95 10.94 -9.73
N GLY A 144 -8.38 9.99 -10.48
CA GLY A 144 -8.48 8.55 -10.17
C GLY A 144 -7.91 8.20 -8.79
N TYR A 145 -7.20 9.16 -8.20
CA TYR A 145 -6.62 9.14 -6.88
C TYR A 145 -7.12 10.35 -6.07
N GLY A 146 -7.73 10.08 -4.93
CA GLY A 146 -8.24 11.09 -3.99
C GLY A 146 -7.35 11.24 -2.77
N VAL A 147 -7.77 12.11 -1.85
CA VAL A 147 -7.15 12.17 -0.53
C VAL A 147 -7.53 10.90 0.22
N TRP A 148 -6.57 9.97 0.33
CA TRP A 148 -6.71 8.80 1.17
C TRP A 148 -6.50 9.23 2.62
N THR A 149 -7.55 9.83 3.21
CA THR A 149 -7.65 10.18 4.63
C THR A 149 -8.33 9.07 5.42
#